data_AF-A0A0K6G7L4-F1
#
_entry.id   AF-A0A0K6G7L4-F1
#
_cell.length_a   1.000
_cell.length_b   1.000
_cell.length_c   1.000
_cell.angle_alpha   90.00
_cell.angle_beta   90.00
_cell.angle_gamma   90.00
#
_symmetry.space_group_name_H-M   'P 1'
#
loop_
_entity.id
_entity.type
_entity.pdbx_description
1 polymer ?
#
loop_
_entity_poly.entity_id
_entity_poly.type
_entity_poly.pdbx_seq_one_letter_code
_entity_poly.pdbx_strand_id
1 'polypeptide(L)'
;MLIVSVSGFPVILHSLLGRILTERHHDSFKIAPRLNANPDLYNGSSQCSAFRGLQGWLALSETGPNEGTLRTYPLLRESVAYVIMRPFFRPVKPILTNSPSLDDLSPSNWVMDLETTDFPGAVPGSGQELNAITHPHLMLDKGGMVSMRAVKPGDMVLWHCDGIHAVESKHAGKGDSSVFYIPAVPLTAHNAEYLATQRSTMISGYPAPDFPGGTGESTFVGSQKGGIGDVKGLLARRAMGLEKFDVSKGMTKGEKEVLERANVALGF
;
A
#
# COMPACT_ATOMS: atom_id res chain seq x y z
N MET A 1 6.47 -13.59 2.64
CA MET A 1 5.22 -13.00 3.16
C MET A 1 4.60 -12.18 2.06
N LEU A 2 3.38 -12.50 1.65
CA LEU A 2 2.66 -11.80 0.57
C LEU A 2 1.72 -10.81 1.26
N ILE A 3 2.06 -9.52 1.21
CA ILE A 3 1.31 -8.47 1.91
C ILE A 3 0.56 -7.69 0.84
N VAL A 4 -0.76 -7.72 0.88
CA VAL A 4 -1.58 -6.79 0.11
C VAL A 4 -2.16 -5.78 1.08
N SER A 5 -1.88 -4.50 0.84
CA SER A 5 -2.52 -3.41 1.57
C SER A 5 -3.79 -3.02 0.81
N VAL A 6 -4.88 -3.77 1.00
CA VAL A 6 -6.20 -3.33 0.52
C VAL A 6 -6.82 -2.52 1.65
N SER A 7 -6.81 -1.19 1.56
CA SER A 7 -7.31 -0.32 2.61
C SER A 7 -8.53 0.51 2.17
N GLY A 8 -9.53 0.60 3.07
CA GLY A 8 -10.70 1.47 2.95
C GLY A 8 -11.96 0.79 2.40
N PHE A 9 -12.91 0.39 3.25
CA PHE A 9 -13.95 -0.55 2.80
C PHE A 9 -15.38 0.00 2.52
N PRO A 10 -16.12 0.71 3.39
CA PRO A 10 -17.57 0.81 3.13
C PRO A 10 -17.96 1.61 1.87
N VAL A 11 -17.38 2.79 1.67
CA VAL A 11 -17.73 3.69 0.55
C VAL A 11 -17.08 3.24 -0.77
N ILE A 12 -15.86 2.71 -0.70
CA ILE A 12 -15.18 2.14 -1.86
C ILE A 12 -15.95 0.91 -2.32
N LEU A 13 -16.31 0.00 -1.41
CA LEU A 13 -16.98 -1.26 -1.75
C LEU A 13 -18.35 -1.03 -2.39
N HIS A 14 -19.17 -0.09 -1.93
CA HIS A 14 -20.46 0.19 -2.57
C HIS A 14 -20.30 0.69 -4.02
N SER A 15 -19.38 1.65 -4.25
CA SER A 15 -19.09 2.12 -5.61
C SER A 15 -18.43 1.04 -6.46
N LEU A 16 -17.65 0.16 -5.87
CA LEU A 16 -16.77 -0.75 -6.57
C LEU A 16 -17.48 -2.08 -6.88
N LEU A 17 -18.29 -2.62 -5.97
CA LEU A 17 -19.22 -3.73 -6.25
C LEU A 17 -20.23 -3.34 -7.31
N GLY A 18 -20.86 -2.16 -7.17
CA GLY A 18 -21.77 -1.64 -8.21
C GLY A 18 -21.08 -1.60 -9.57
N ARG A 19 -19.94 -0.91 -9.68
CA ARG A 19 -19.21 -0.77 -10.97
C ARG A 19 -18.62 -2.07 -11.51
N ILE A 20 -18.18 -2.99 -10.66
CA ILE A 20 -17.70 -4.31 -11.09
C ILE A 20 -18.87 -5.11 -11.67
N LEU A 21 -20.00 -5.15 -10.95
CA LEU A 21 -21.14 -5.99 -11.28
C LEU A 21 -21.97 -5.42 -12.44
N THR A 22 -22.11 -4.09 -12.55
CA THR A 22 -22.99 -3.45 -13.54
C THR A 22 -22.25 -2.88 -14.74
N GLU A 23 -21.09 -2.25 -14.52
CA GLU A 23 -20.39 -1.50 -15.59
C GLU A 23 -19.21 -2.27 -16.17
N ARG A 24 -18.68 -3.31 -15.50
CA ARG A 24 -17.37 -3.91 -15.85
C ARG A 24 -16.28 -2.85 -16.07
N HIS A 25 -16.36 -1.70 -15.41
CA HIS A 25 -15.44 -0.58 -15.59
C HIS A 25 -15.03 -0.03 -14.22
N HIS A 26 -14.23 -0.81 -13.50
CA HIS A 26 -13.48 -0.30 -12.35
C HIS A 26 -12.21 0.39 -12.85
N ASP A 27 -12.00 1.63 -12.39
CA ASP A 27 -10.77 2.41 -12.58
C ASP A 27 -10.03 2.52 -11.24
N SER A 28 -8.92 1.80 -11.12
CA SER A 28 -8.11 1.77 -9.89
C SER A 28 -7.46 3.11 -9.57
N PHE A 29 -7.24 3.96 -10.58
CA PHE A 29 -6.59 5.27 -10.44
C PHE A 29 -7.56 6.39 -10.04
N LYS A 30 -8.87 6.12 -9.97
CA LYS A 30 -9.84 7.09 -9.47
C LYS A 30 -9.71 7.25 -7.95
N ILE A 31 -9.05 8.33 -7.53
CA ILE A 31 -8.72 8.58 -6.12
C ILE A 31 -9.89 9.05 -5.25
N ALA A 32 -10.93 9.66 -5.84
CA ALA A 32 -11.96 10.36 -5.06
C ALA A 32 -12.63 9.50 -3.96
N PRO A 33 -13.00 8.22 -4.22
CA PRO A 33 -13.54 7.34 -3.18
C PRO A 33 -12.54 6.98 -2.06
N ARG A 34 -11.23 7.10 -2.33
CA ARG A 34 -10.15 6.77 -1.40
C ARG A 34 -9.84 7.89 -0.40
N LEU A 35 -10.22 9.13 -0.71
CA LEU A 35 -9.86 10.29 0.12
C LEU A 35 -10.44 10.24 1.53
N ASN A 36 -11.56 9.54 1.72
CA ASN A 36 -12.24 9.38 3.01
C ASN A 36 -12.11 7.96 3.58
N ALA A 37 -11.24 7.13 3.00
CA ALA A 37 -10.99 5.80 3.52
C ALA A 37 -10.22 5.88 4.83
N ASN A 38 -10.69 5.17 5.86
CA ASN A 38 -9.88 4.87 7.03
C ASN A 38 -9.18 3.51 6.82
N PRO A 39 -7.86 3.48 6.56
CA PRO A 39 -7.12 2.25 6.36
C PRO A 39 -6.92 1.44 7.65
N ASP A 40 -7.01 2.07 8.82
CA ASP A 40 -6.72 1.45 10.12
C ASP A 40 -7.89 1.64 11.10
N LEU A 41 -8.95 0.85 10.91
CA LEU A 41 -10.12 0.87 11.79
C LEU A 41 -9.87 0.20 13.15
N TYR A 42 -8.81 -0.61 13.28
CA TYR A 42 -8.58 -1.46 14.44
C TYR A 42 -7.31 -1.08 15.21
N ASN A 43 -6.65 0.02 14.83
CA ASN A 43 -5.37 0.46 15.39
C ASN A 43 -4.34 -0.67 15.40
N GLY A 44 -4.25 -1.37 14.27
CA GLY A 44 -3.41 -2.55 14.10
C GLY A 44 -1.94 -2.19 14.12
N SER A 45 -1.10 -3.08 14.66
CA SER A 45 0.35 -2.87 14.60
C SER A 45 0.82 -2.90 13.14
N SER A 46 1.72 -1.98 12.78
CA SER A 46 2.29 -1.87 11.43
C SER A 46 1.26 -1.56 10.33
N GLN A 47 0.12 -0.95 10.68
CA GLN A 47 -0.80 -0.37 9.70
C GLN A 47 -0.30 0.98 9.22
N CYS A 48 -0.69 1.35 8.00
CA CYS A 48 -0.31 2.64 7.42
C CYS A 48 -1.48 3.62 7.54
N SER A 49 -1.31 4.64 8.37
CA SER A 49 -2.28 5.71 8.58
C SER A 49 -2.36 6.63 7.37
N ALA A 50 -1.29 6.81 6.60
CA ALA A 50 -1.28 7.67 5.42
C ALA A 50 -1.91 7.01 4.19
N PHE A 51 -2.69 7.77 3.43
CA PHE A 51 -3.12 7.37 2.09
C PHE A 51 -1.94 7.45 1.11
N ARG A 52 -1.54 6.29 0.58
CA ARG A 52 -0.50 6.15 -0.46
C ARG A 52 -1.18 5.89 -1.79
N GLY A 53 -0.90 6.71 -2.81
CA GLY A 53 -1.35 6.43 -4.17
C GLY A 53 -0.54 5.31 -4.79
N LEU A 54 0.78 5.36 -4.61
CA LEU A 54 1.73 4.33 -5.00
C LEU A 54 2.60 3.98 -3.81
N GLN A 55 2.89 2.69 -3.64
CA GLN A 55 4.01 2.24 -2.83
C GLN A 55 5.27 2.27 -3.69
N GLY A 56 6.44 2.29 -3.04
CA GLY A 56 7.67 2.42 -3.79
C GLY A 56 8.93 2.29 -2.97
N TRP A 57 10.02 2.02 -3.67
CA TRP A 57 11.35 2.05 -3.09
C TRP A 57 12.41 2.53 -4.09
N LEU A 58 13.47 3.13 -3.53
CA LEU A 58 14.68 3.54 -4.22
C LEU A 58 15.77 2.49 -3.97
N ALA A 59 16.37 1.96 -5.04
CA ALA A 59 17.46 0.99 -4.94
C ALA A 59 18.74 1.63 -4.40
N LEU A 60 19.41 0.93 -3.48
CA LEU A 60 20.74 1.27 -2.95
C LEU A 60 21.81 0.25 -3.35
N SER A 61 21.40 -0.93 -3.83
CA SER A 61 22.28 -1.95 -4.39
C SER A 61 21.74 -2.44 -5.73
N GLU A 62 22.58 -3.17 -6.47
CA GLU A 62 22.13 -3.91 -7.65
C GLU A 62 21.41 -5.19 -7.22
N THR A 63 20.23 -5.45 -7.76
CA THR A 63 19.42 -6.63 -7.41
C THR A 63 18.48 -6.97 -8.56
N GLY A 64 18.37 -8.25 -8.91
CA GLY A 64 17.46 -8.76 -9.95
C GLY A 64 16.66 -10.00 -9.56
N PRO A 65 16.05 -10.68 -10.55
CA PRO A 65 15.33 -11.93 -10.34
C PRO A 65 16.21 -13.01 -9.71
N ASN A 66 15.66 -13.73 -8.73
CA ASN A 66 16.33 -14.72 -7.85
C ASN A 66 17.30 -14.12 -6.82
N GLU A 67 17.34 -12.80 -6.69
CA GLU A 67 18.20 -12.09 -5.74
C GLU A 67 17.38 -11.43 -4.62
N GLY A 68 16.23 -12.00 -4.26
CA GLY A 68 15.42 -11.48 -3.15
C GLY A 68 14.63 -10.23 -3.52
N THR A 69 14.38 -9.98 -4.82
CA THR A 69 13.71 -8.76 -5.28
C THR A 69 12.19 -8.80 -5.09
N LEU A 70 11.53 -7.67 -5.38
CA LEU A 70 10.07 -7.54 -5.41
C LEU A 70 9.46 -8.41 -6.52
N ARG A 71 8.34 -9.06 -6.23
CA ARG A 71 7.43 -9.68 -7.19
C ARG A 71 6.10 -8.95 -7.18
N THR A 72 5.49 -8.78 -8.36
CA THR A 72 4.19 -8.13 -8.53
C THR A 72 3.24 -9.00 -9.34
N TYR A 73 1.94 -8.90 -9.08
CA TYR A 73 0.93 -9.48 -9.95
C TYR A 73 0.58 -8.47 -11.06
N PRO A 74 0.77 -8.81 -12.35
CA PRO A 74 0.73 -7.82 -13.43
C PRO A 74 -0.68 -7.40 -13.87
N LEU A 75 -1.74 -7.95 -13.28
CA LEU A 75 -3.14 -7.68 -13.64
C LEU A 75 -3.86 -6.94 -12.51
N LEU A 76 -3.58 -5.63 -12.38
CA LEU A 76 -4.10 -4.80 -11.28
C LEU A 76 -5.62 -4.83 -11.19
N ARG A 77 -6.31 -4.56 -12.30
CA ARG A 77 -7.77 -4.41 -12.30
C ARG A 77 -8.47 -5.72 -11.99
N GLU A 78 -8.04 -6.80 -12.62
CA GLU A 78 -8.60 -8.14 -12.48
C GLU A 78 -8.36 -8.68 -11.07
N SER A 79 -7.16 -8.46 -10.52
CA SER A 79 -6.83 -8.90 -9.17
C SER A 79 -7.61 -8.14 -8.10
N VAL A 80 -7.78 -6.82 -8.23
CA VAL A 80 -8.62 -6.03 -7.31
C VAL A 80 -10.06 -6.52 -7.35
N ALA A 81 -10.62 -6.74 -8.55
CA ALA A 81 -11.96 -7.27 -8.68
C ALA A 81 -12.09 -8.66 -8.06
N TYR A 82 -11.12 -9.55 -8.33
CA TYR A 82 -11.09 -10.89 -7.77
C TYR A 82 -11.05 -10.90 -6.24
N VAL A 83 -10.14 -10.14 -5.64
CA VAL A 83 -9.97 -10.08 -4.17
C VAL A 83 -11.22 -9.50 -3.51
N ILE A 84 -11.80 -8.45 -4.06
CA ILE A 84 -12.99 -7.81 -3.48
C ILE A 84 -14.24 -8.70 -3.62
N MET A 85 -14.36 -9.42 -4.73
CA MET A 85 -15.47 -10.37 -4.91
C MET A 85 -15.26 -11.69 -4.15
N ARG A 86 -14.02 -12.02 -3.74
CA ARG A 86 -13.66 -13.32 -3.16
C ARG A 86 -14.54 -13.76 -1.98
N PRO A 87 -14.87 -12.89 -0.99
CA PRO A 87 -15.72 -13.27 0.14
C PRO A 87 -17.13 -13.72 -0.27
N PHE A 88 -17.65 -13.24 -1.39
CA PHE A 88 -19.00 -13.53 -1.86
C PHE A 88 -19.12 -14.85 -2.63
N PHE A 89 -18.04 -15.60 -2.78
CA PHE A 89 -18.04 -16.89 -3.48
C PHE A 89 -17.30 -17.93 -2.67
N ARG A 90 -17.92 -19.09 -2.47
CA ARG A 90 -17.26 -20.25 -1.84
C ARG A 90 -17.24 -21.44 -2.80
N PRO A 91 -16.25 -22.34 -2.67
CA PRO A 91 -16.23 -23.50 -3.52
C PRO A 91 -17.28 -24.53 -3.06
N VAL A 92 -17.88 -25.27 -4.01
CA VAL A 92 -18.75 -26.42 -3.74
C VAL A 92 -17.90 -27.57 -3.20
N LYS A 93 -16.79 -27.88 -3.89
CA LYS A 93 -15.77 -28.84 -3.49
C LYS A 93 -14.58 -28.06 -2.92
N PRO A 94 -14.21 -28.26 -1.64
CA PRO A 94 -13.12 -27.53 -1.02
C PRO A 94 -11.78 -27.62 -1.77
N ILE A 95 -11.06 -26.51 -1.86
CA ILE A 95 -9.68 -26.47 -2.35
C ILE A 95 -8.75 -26.81 -1.19
N LEU A 96 -8.11 -27.98 -1.25
CA LEU A 96 -7.28 -28.52 -0.16
C LEU A 96 -5.78 -28.61 -0.51
N THR A 97 -5.39 -28.07 -1.66
CA THR A 97 -4.02 -28.15 -2.18
C THR A 97 -3.59 -26.81 -2.74
N ASN A 98 -2.28 -26.52 -2.67
CA ASN A 98 -1.66 -25.37 -3.32
C ASN A 98 -1.52 -25.57 -4.86
N SER A 99 -2.02 -26.69 -5.37
CA SER A 99 -1.96 -27.09 -6.76
C SER A 99 -3.32 -27.57 -7.29
N PRO A 100 -4.37 -26.73 -7.24
CA PRO A 100 -5.69 -27.12 -7.74
C PRO A 100 -5.64 -27.42 -9.25
N SER A 101 -6.47 -28.37 -9.67
CA SER A 101 -6.69 -28.69 -11.08
C SER A 101 -7.57 -27.63 -11.75
N LEU A 102 -7.65 -27.63 -13.08
CA LEU A 102 -8.57 -26.74 -13.80
C LEU A 102 -10.05 -27.01 -13.45
N ASP A 103 -10.39 -28.27 -13.14
CA ASP A 103 -11.74 -28.63 -12.72
C ASP A 103 -12.08 -28.05 -11.33
N ASP A 104 -11.10 -28.00 -10.43
CA ASP A 104 -11.26 -27.36 -9.11
C ASP A 104 -11.49 -25.85 -9.23
N LEU A 105 -10.91 -25.22 -10.26
CA LEU A 105 -11.03 -23.79 -10.55
C LEU A 105 -12.19 -23.46 -11.51
N SER A 106 -12.89 -24.47 -12.02
CA SER A 106 -14.01 -24.26 -12.93
C SER A 106 -15.09 -23.40 -12.26
N PRO A 107 -15.74 -22.48 -12.99
CA PRO A 107 -16.89 -21.72 -12.47
C PRO A 107 -17.99 -22.60 -11.86
N SER A 108 -18.16 -23.84 -12.35
CA SER A 108 -19.13 -24.80 -11.80
C SER A 108 -18.83 -25.24 -10.36
N ASN A 109 -17.60 -25.04 -9.89
CA ASN A 109 -17.21 -25.33 -8.51
C ASN A 109 -17.45 -24.14 -7.58
N TRP A 110 -18.05 -23.03 -8.02
CA TRP A 110 -18.23 -21.83 -7.20
C TRP A 110 -19.70 -21.46 -7.07
N VAL A 111 -20.13 -21.14 -5.85
CA VAL A 111 -21.49 -20.62 -5.57
C VAL A 111 -21.37 -19.30 -4.85
N MET A 112 -22.36 -18.43 -5.05
CA MET A 112 -22.48 -17.20 -4.28
C MET A 112 -22.77 -17.53 -2.81
N ASP A 113 -22.08 -16.86 -1.91
CA ASP A 113 -22.25 -16.96 -0.47
C ASP A 113 -22.48 -15.57 0.11
N LEU A 114 -23.70 -15.34 0.61
CA LEU A 114 -24.11 -14.10 1.26
C LEU A 114 -24.40 -14.30 2.75
N GLU A 115 -24.28 -15.53 3.24
CA GLU A 115 -24.73 -15.94 4.56
C GLU A 115 -23.57 -16.05 5.54
N THR A 116 -22.38 -16.42 5.06
CA THR A 116 -21.20 -16.53 5.93
C THR A 116 -20.53 -15.18 6.13
N THR A 117 -19.79 -15.07 7.23
CA THR A 117 -18.96 -13.91 7.55
C THR A 117 -17.49 -14.17 7.22
N ASP A 118 -17.21 -15.07 6.28
CA ASP A 118 -15.86 -15.49 5.94
C ASP A 118 -15.23 -14.51 4.95
N PHE A 119 -14.15 -13.86 5.35
CA PHE A 119 -13.32 -13.01 4.48
C PHE A 119 -11.94 -13.65 4.32
N PRO A 120 -11.72 -14.46 3.26
CA PRO A 120 -10.50 -15.26 3.14
C PRO A 120 -9.23 -14.39 3.21
N GLY A 121 -8.36 -14.69 4.17
CA GLY A 121 -7.07 -13.99 4.35
C GLY A 121 -7.16 -12.57 4.91
N ALA A 122 -8.36 -12.11 5.29
CA ALA A 122 -8.54 -10.85 6.00
C ALA A 122 -8.68 -11.12 7.50
N VAL A 123 -7.84 -10.46 8.30
CA VAL A 123 -7.92 -10.50 9.76
C VAL A 123 -7.99 -9.06 10.26
N PRO A 124 -8.99 -8.66 11.07
CA PRO A 124 -9.05 -7.33 11.65
C PRO A 124 -7.73 -6.93 12.33
N GLY A 125 -7.23 -5.74 12.01
CA GLY A 125 -5.94 -5.23 12.51
C GLY A 125 -4.72 -5.68 11.71
N SER A 126 -4.87 -6.55 10.70
CA SER A 126 -3.79 -7.04 9.85
C SER A 126 -3.98 -6.62 8.39
N GLY A 127 -2.90 -6.69 7.60
CA GLY A 127 -2.99 -6.56 6.14
C GLY A 127 -3.72 -7.75 5.51
N GLN A 128 -4.15 -7.60 4.25
CA GLN A 128 -4.75 -8.69 3.48
C GLN A 128 -3.66 -9.70 3.07
N GLU A 129 -3.86 -10.97 3.44
CA GLU A 129 -3.02 -12.07 3.00
C GLU A 129 -3.69 -12.84 1.86
N LEU A 130 -2.91 -13.19 0.83
CA LEU A 130 -3.38 -14.03 -0.27
C LEU A 130 -2.48 -15.25 -0.39
N ASN A 131 -3.07 -16.42 -0.65
CA ASN A 131 -2.34 -17.66 -0.84
C ASN A 131 -3.04 -18.59 -1.84
N ALA A 132 -2.38 -19.69 -2.21
CA ALA A 132 -2.87 -20.63 -3.21
C ALA A 132 -4.14 -21.41 -2.80
N ILE A 133 -4.50 -21.44 -1.51
CA ILE A 133 -5.70 -22.13 -1.01
C ILE A 133 -6.90 -21.17 -1.04
N THR A 134 -6.73 -19.98 -0.49
CA THR A 134 -7.81 -18.98 -0.38
C THR A 134 -8.04 -18.24 -1.69
N HIS A 135 -6.99 -18.05 -2.50
CA HIS A 135 -7.00 -17.28 -3.74
C HIS A 135 -6.37 -18.04 -4.92
N PRO A 136 -6.84 -19.27 -5.22
CA PRO A 136 -6.13 -20.17 -6.12
C PRO A 136 -6.00 -19.66 -7.57
N HIS A 137 -6.98 -18.91 -8.07
CA HIS A 137 -6.97 -18.37 -9.44
C HIS A 137 -5.84 -17.37 -9.69
N LEU A 138 -5.27 -16.78 -8.62
CA LEU A 138 -4.14 -15.87 -8.75
C LEU A 138 -2.83 -16.61 -9.08
N MET A 139 -2.75 -17.93 -8.86
CA MET A 139 -1.58 -18.75 -9.18
C MET A 139 -0.26 -18.14 -8.64
N LEU A 140 -0.30 -17.60 -7.41
CA LEU A 140 0.78 -16.77 -6.84
C LEU A 140 2.14 -17.48 -6.81
N ASP A 141 2.13 -18.80 -6.59
CA ASP A 141 3.34 -19.64 -6.54
C ASP A 141 3.60 -20.41 -7.86
N LYS A 142 2.77 -20.19 -8.88
CA LYS A 142 2.78 -20.93 -10.15
C LYS A 142 2.83 -20.02 -11.38
N GLY A 143 3.60 -18.94 -11.28
CA GLY A 143 3.84 -18.02 -12.40
C GLY A 143 2.84 -16.89 -12.56
N GLY A 144 1.87 -16.74 -11.64
CA GLY A 144 1.00 -15.55 -11.61
C GLY A 144 1.75 -14.27 -11.19
N MET A 145 2.85 -14.42 -10.43
CA MET A 145 3.69 -13.31 -9.98
C MET A 145 4.91 -13.16 -10.88
N VAL A 146 5.33 -11.91 -11.13
CA VAL A 146 6.50 -11.55 -11.94
C VAL A 146 7.52 -10.83 -11.07
N SER A 147 8.77 -11.31 -11.07
CA SER A 147 9.88 -10.63 -10.40
C SER A 147 10.24 -9.33 -11.10
N MET A 148 10.61 -8.33 -10.31
CA MET A 148 11.13 -7.07 -10.82
C MET A 148 12.40 -7.32 -11.60
N ARG A 149 12.61 -6.54 -12.67
CA ARG A 149 13.85 -6.61 -13.45
C ARG A 149 15.03 -6.17 -12.60
N ALA A 150 16.24 -6.45 -13.09
CA ALA A 150 17.45 -5.94 -12.47
C ALA A 150 17.37 -4.43 -12.29
N VAL A 151 17.57 -3.97 -11.06
CA VAL A 151 17.67 -2.56 -10.67
C VAL A 151 19.10 -2.26 -10.23
N LYS A 152 19.48 -0.99 -10.31
CA LYS A 152 20.77 -0.46 -9.89
C LYS A 152 20.58 0.65 -8.86
N PRO A 153 21.61 1.00 -8.06
CA PRO A 153 21.54 2.13 -7.15
C PRO A 153 21.04 3.41 -7.85
N GLY A 154 20.00 4.01 -7.32
CA GLY A 154 19.33 5.19 -7.90
C GLY A 154 18.06 4.88 -8.71
N ASP A 155 17.79 3.63 -9.07
CA ASP A 155 16.53 3.25 -9.71
C ASP A 155 15.35 3.33 -8.73
N MET A 156 14.21 3.84 -9.20
CA MET A 156 12.98 3.94 -8.44
C MET A 156 11.94 2.96 -8.96
N VAL A 157 11.40 2.12 -8.07
CA VAL A 157 10.31 1.20 -8.38
C VAL A 157 9.05 1.67 -7.68
N LEU A 158 7.95 1.76 -8.44
CA LEU A 158 6.63 2.17 -7.96
C LEU A 158 5.57 1.14 -8.35
N TRP A 159 4.62 0.87 -7.46
CA TRP A 159 3.44 0.06 -7.76
C TRP A 159 2.20 0.63 -7.09
N HIS A 160 1.05 0.37 -7.69
CA HIS A 160 -0.25 0.85 -7.20
C HIS A 160 -0.54 0.33 -5.79
N CYS A 161 -1.22 1.12 -4.94
CA CYS A 161 -1.49 0.74 -3.55
C CYS A 161 -2.27 -0.58 -3.41
N ASP A 162 -3.21 -0.86 -4.32
CA ASP A 162 -3.91 -2.15 -4.39
C ASP A 162 -3.14 -3.26 -5.13
N GLY A 163 -1.94 -2.98 -5.64
CA GLY A 163 -1.15 -3.95 -6.38
C GLY A 163 -0.70 -5.11 -5.49
N ILE A 164 -1.04 -6.34 -5.88
CA ILE A 164 -0.55 -7.54 -5.20
C ILE A 164 0.96 -7.63 -5.40
N HIS A 165 1.68 -7.77 -4.30
CA HIS A 165 3.12 -7.88 -4.31
C HIS A 165 3.64 -8.80 -3.21
N ALA A 166 4.85 -9.30 -3.41
CA ALA A 166 5.57 -10.13 -2.46
C ALA A 166 7.07 -9.94 -2.65
N VAL A 167 7.88 -10.31 -1.67
CA VAL A 167 9.33 -10.45 -1.88
C VAL A 167 9.61 -11.90 -2.30
N GLU A 168 10.62 -12.12 -3.14
CA GLU A 168 11.14 -13.46 -3.39
C GLU A 168 11.54 -14.13 -2.06
N SER A 169 11.22 -15.42 -1.90
CA SER A 169 11.44 -16.13 -0.63
C SER A 169 12.89 -16.55 -0.42
N LYS A 170 13.75 -16.39 -1.44
CA LYS A 170 15.17 -16.73 -1.42
C LYS A 170 15.96 -15.62 -2.09
N HIS A 171 17.15 -15.38 -1.56
CA HIS A 171 18.16 -14.51 -2.16
C HIS A 171 19.38 -15.36 -2.51
N ALA A 172 19.60 -15.59 -3.81
CA ALA A 172 20.76 -16.34 -4.33
C ALA A 172 21.83 -15.41 -4.95
N GLY A 173 21.66 -14.10 -4.82
CA GLY A 173 22.64 -13.11 -5.27
C GLY A 173 23.88 -13.08 -4.37
N LYS A 174 24.92 -12.38 -4.84
CA LYS A 174 26.23 -12.31 -4.15
C LYS A 174 26.41 -11.08 -3.26
N GLY A 175 25.52 -10.09 -3.37
CA GLY A 175 25.57 -8.84 -2.62
C GLY A 175 24.25 -8.58 -1.89
N ASP A 176 24.17 -7.47 -1.17
CA ASP A 176 22.96 -7.10 -0.45
C ASP A 176 21.82 -6.70 -1.40
N SER A 177 20.58 -6.85 -0.92
CA SER A 177 19.38 -6.30 -1.54
C SER A 177 18.84 -5.17 -0.65
N SER A 178 19.35 -3.96 -0.87
CA SER A 178 19.14 -2.79 0.01
C SER A 178 18.34 -1.71 -0.71
N VAL A 179 17.31 -1.21 -0.04
CA VAL A 179 16.40 -0.20 -0.59
C VAL A 179 15.97 0.82 0.47
N PHE A 180 15.58 2.02 0.04
CA PHE A 180 14.78 2.94 0.86
C PHE A 180 13.32 2.93 0.42
N TYR A 181 12.40 2.71 1.35
CA TYR A 181 10.96 2.80 1.08
C TYR A 181 10.53 4.27 0.99
N ILE A 182 10.08 4.69 -0.19
CA ILE A 182 9.65 6.06 -0.48
C ILE A 182 8.36 5.99 -1.32
N PRO A 183 7.17 6.09 -0.71
CA PRO A 183 5.91 6.03 -1.44
C PRO A 183 5.57 7.35 -2.14
N ALA A 184 4.60 7.31 -3.07
CA ALA A 184 3.95 8.51 -3.58
C ALA A 184 2.71 8.83 -2.74
N VAL A 185 2.80 9.89 -1.95
CA VAL A 185 1.78 10.32 -0.99
C VAL A 185 1.23 11.68 -1.42
N PRO A 186 0.02 11.75 -1.99
CA PRO A 186 -0.57 13.04 -2.35
C PRO A 186 -0.95 13.82 -1.09
N LEU A 187 -0.94 15.15 -1.17
CA LEU A 187 -1.48 15.98 -0.10
C LEU A 187 -3.00 15.82 -0.03
N THR A 188 -3.48 15.34 1.11
CA THR A 188 -4.90 15.29 1.49
C THR A 188 -5.02 15.89 2.89
N ALA A 189 -6.24 16.24 3.33
CA ALA A 189 -6.43 16.72 4.70
C ALA A 189 -5.92 15.69 5.73
N HIS A 190 -6.29 14.41 5.52
CA HIS A 190 -5.85 13.28 6.34
C HIS A 190 -4.32 13.09 6.33
N ASN A 191 -3.69 13.16 5.16
CA ASN A 191 -2.24 13.02 5.06
C ASN A 191 -1.50 14.22 5.69
N ALA A 192 -2.11 15.41 5.72
CA ALA A 192 -1.53 16.57 6.39
C ALA A 192 -1.51 16.44 7.91
N GLU A 193 -2.54 15.82 8.50
CA GLU A 193 -2.57 15.46 9.92
C GLU A 193 -1.44 14.48 10.24
N TYR A 194 -1.27 13.43 9.44
CA TYR A 194 -0.14 12.50 9.60
C TYR A 194 1.22 13.18 9.41
N LEU A 195 1.33 14.11 8.45
CA LEU A 195 2.55 14.88 8.21
C LEU A 195 2.95 15.73 9.44
N ALA A 196 1.99 16.30 10.17
CA ALA A 196 2.25 17.02 11.40
C ALA A 196 2.88 16.10 12.47
N THR A 197 2.35 14.88 12.61
CA THR A 197 2.90 13.84 13.50
C THR A 197 4.30 13.41 13.05
N GLN A 198 4.48 13.10 11.77
CA GLN A 198 5.78 12.72 11.19
C GLN A 198 6.85 13.81 11.41
N ARG A 199 6.48 15.09 11.27
CA ARG A 199 7.38 16.21 11.56
C ARG A 199 7.82 16.21 13.02
N SER A 200 6.90 15.98 13.95
CA SER A 200 7.21 15.92 15.38
C SER A 200 8.13 14.74 15.72
N THR A 201 7.86 13.57 15.16
CA THR A 201 8.67 12.36 15.40
C THR A 201 10.07 12.51 14.80
N MET A 202 10.21 13.09 13.60
CA MET A 202 11.52 13.45 13.01
C MET A 202 12.33 14.38 13.91
N ILE A 203 11.71 15.43 14.47
CA ILE A 203 12.41 16.38 15.36
C ILE A 203 12.91 15.68 16.63
N SER A 204 12.06 14.83 17.22
CA SER A 204 12.37 14.13 18.45
C SER A 204 13.28 12.89 18.28
N GLY A 205 13.33 12.31 17.07
CA GLY A 205 14.02 11.05 16.77
C GLY A 205 13.27 9.79 17.22
N TYR A 206 12.05 9.92 17.75
CA TYR A 206 11.21 8.76 18.03
C TYR A 206 10.64 8.17 16.72
N PRO A 207 10.34 6.86 16.67
CA PRO A 207 9.68 6.25 15.51
C PRO A 207 8.33 6.93 15.21
N ALA A 208 7.96 6.98 13.94
CA ALA A 208 6.60 7.35 13.54
C ALA A 208 5.57 6.34 14.08
N PRO A 209 4.32 6.76 14.35
CA PRO A 209 3.33 5.94 15.08
C PRO A 209 2.90 4.66 14.33
N ASP A 210 3.05 4.64 13.00
CA ASP A 210 2.75 3.48 12.16
C ASP A 210 3.80 2.34 12.31
N PHE A 211 4.94 2.61 12.95
CA PHE A 211 6.01 1.64 13.15
C PHE A 211 5.99 1.11 14.59
N PRO A 212 6.63 -0.05 14.85
CA PRO A 212 6.87 -0.50 16.21
C PRO A 212 7.49 0.61 17.06
N GLY A 213 6.91 0.84 18.24
CA GLY A 213 7.39 1.88 19.17
C GLY A 213 8.78 1.58 19.76
N GLY A 214 9.19 2.42 20.70
CA GLY A 214 10.50 2.37 21.34
C GLY A 214 11.20 3.72 21.26
N THR A 215 12.50 3.77 21.59
CA THR A 215 13.26 5.02 21.55
C THR A 215 13.71 5.41 20.15
N GLY A 216 13.69 4.47 19.19
CA GLY A 216 14.18 4.72 17.83
C GLY A 216 15.58 5.35 17.83
N GLU A 217 15.73 6.42 17.06
CA GLU A 217 16.99 7.16 16.91
C GLU A 217 17.10 8.33 17.90
N SER A 218 16.17 8.48 18.87
CA SER A 218 16.11 9.64 19.77
C SER A 218 17.40 9.89 20.57
N THR A 219 18.15 8.83 20.88
CA THR A 219 19.42 8.88 21.62
C THR A 219 20.65 8.94 20.73
N PHE A 220 20.49 8.87 19.41
CA PHE A 220 21.61 8.89 18.48
C PHE A 220 22.24 10.30 18.45
N VAL A 221 23.55 10.34 18.25
CA VAL A 221 24.36 11.57 18.22
C VAL A 221 25.18 11.62 16.94
N GLY A 222 25.54 12.83 16.49
CA GLY A 222 26.34 13.06 15.28
C GLY A 222 25.52 13.48 14.07
N SER A 223 26.20 13.85 12.98
CA SER A 223 25.58 14.36 11.75
C SER A 223 24.83 13.29 10.94
N GLN A 224 24.92 12.03 11.35
CA GLN A 224 24.38 10.85 10.66
C GLN A 224 22.91 10.61 10.99
N LYS A 225 22.39 11.19 12.08
CA LYS A 225 21.00 11.05 12.53
C LYS A 225 19.98 11.69 11.57
N GLY A 226 20.41 12.62 10.72
CA GLY A 226 19.50 13.45 9.94
C GLY A 226 18.64 14.36 10.82
N GLY A 227 18.34 15.56 10.35
CA GLY A 227 17.47 16.48 11.05
C GLY A 227 16.82 17.51 10.15
N ILE A 228 16.06 18.42 10.76
CA ILE A 228 15.38 19.51 10.04
C ILE A 228 16.36 20.39 9.23
N GLY A 229 17.62 20.43 9.68
CA GLY A 229 18.70 21.13 9.01
C GLY A 229 19.08 20.52 7.67
N ASP A 230 18.90 19.22 7.48
CA ASP A 230 19.27 18.50 6.25
C ASP A 230 18.18 18.61 5.17
N VAL A 231 16.97 19.01 5.54
CA VAL A 231 15.87 19.26 4.61
C VAL A 231 16.06 20.62 3.94
N LYS A 232 16.72 20.60 2.77
CA LYS A 232 17.05 21.80 1.98
C LYS A 232 16.03 22.06 0.87
N GLY A 233 15.77 23.35 0.62
CA GLY A 233 14.90 23.81 -0.46
C GLY A 233 13.42 23.83 -0.07
N LEU A 234 12.68 24.78 -0.64
CA LEU A 234 11.29 25.05 -0.28
C LEU A 234 10.37 23.83 -0.50
N LEU A 235 10.55 23.11 -1.61
CA LEU A 235 9.74 21.94 -1.94
C LEU A 235 9.90 20.82 -0.91
N ALA A 236 11.14 20.45 -0.57
CA ALA A 236 11.41 19.40 0.40
C ALA A 236 10.92 19.80 1.80
N ARG A 237 11.13 21.06 2.20
CA ARG A 237 10.66 21.56 3.48
C ARG A 237 9.13 21.52 3.59
N ARG A 238 8.40 21.86 2.53
CA ARG A 238 6.94 21.68 2.45
C ARG A 238 6.53 20.21 2.54
N ALA A 239 7.21 19.34 1.79
CA ALA A 239 6.94 17.90 1.83
C ALA A 239 7.17 17.28 3.22
N MET A 240 8.04 17.89 4.04
CA MET A 240 8.30 17.50 5.43
C MET A 240 7.51 18.31 6.49
N GLY A 241 6.56 19.15 6.05
CA GLY A 241 5.73 19.97 6.95
C GLY A 241 6.48 21.10 7.69
N LEU A 242 7.69 21.43 7.25
CA LEU A 242 8.57 22.43 7.85
C LEU A 242 8.35 23.86 7.32
N GLU A 243 7.54 24.01 6.27
CA GLU A 243 7.19 25.30 5.66
C GLU A 243 5.73 25.32 5.27
N LYS A 244 5.13 26.52 5.29
CA LYS A 244 3.75 26.77 4.87
C LYS A 244 3.56 26.48 3.38
N PHE A 245 2.44 25.87 3.02
CA PHE A 245 1.99 25.73 1.64
C PHE A 245 1.41 27.05 1.12
N ASP A 246 1.80 27.46 -0.09
CA ASP A 246 1.26 28.66 -0.73
C ASP A 246 -0.12 28.40 -1.33
N VAL A 247 -1.09 29.24 -0.99
CA VAL A 247 -2.42 29.24 -1.62
C VAL A 247 -2.44 30.32 -2.70
N SER A 248 -2.44 29.91 -3.97
CA SER A 248 -2.37 30.83 -5.11
C SER A 248 -3.74 31.03 -5.78
N LYS A 249 -3.92 32.16 -6.49
CA LYS A 249 -5.21 32.49 -7.12
C LYS A 249 -5.63 31.50 -8.22
N GLY A 250 -4.68 30.87 -8.92
CA GLY A 250 -4.92 29.97 -10.05
C GLY A 250 -5.36 28.54 -9.69
N MET A 251 -5.36 28.19 -8.41
CA MET A 251 -5.76 26.87 -7.93
C MET A 251 -7.29 26.68 -7.98
N THR A 252 -7.72 25.44 -8.18
CA THR A 252 -9.11 25.01 -8.03
C THR A 252 -9.58 25.19 -6.58
N LYS A 253 -10.90 25.17 -6.37
CA LYS A 253 -11.48 25.26 -5.02
C LYS A 253 -10.95 24.16 -4.10
N GLY A 254 -10.91 22.91 -4.57
CA GLY A 254 -10.43 21.77 -3.77
C GLY A 254 -8.95 21.85 -3.41
N GLU A 255 -8.11 22.33 -4.34
CA GLU A 255 -6.67 22.56 -4.06
C GLU A 255 -6.46 23.63 -3.00
N LYS A 256 -7.22 24.74 -3.06
CA LYS A 256 -7.14 25.79 -2.04
C LYS A 256 -7.55 25.25 -0.67
N GLU A 257 -8.69 24.59 -0.61
CA GLU A 257 -9.23 24.02 0.63
C GLU A 257 -8.28 23.00 1.27
N VAL A 258 -7.64 22.12 0.49
CA VAL A 258 -6.71 21.14 1.05
C VAL A 258 -5.41 21.78 1.56
N LEU A 259 -4.88 22.79 0.85
CA LEU A 259 -3.67 23.49 1.28
C LEU A 259 -3.93 24.35 2.53
N GLU A 260 -5.08 25.00 2.62
CA GLU A 260 -5.51 25.75 3.80
C GLU A 260 -5.65 24.82 5.01
N ARG A 261 -6.34 23.69 4.86
CA ARG A 261 -6.46 22.68 5.94
C ARG A 261 -5.11 22.11 6.34
N ALA A 262 -4.24 21.83 5.37
CA ALA A 262 -2.90 21.32 5.65
C ALA A 262 -2.07 22.33 6.45
N ASN A 263 -2.15 23.62 6.10
CA ASN A 263 -1.49 24.68 6.87
C ASN A 263 -2.01 24.74 8.32
N VAL A 264 -3.34 24.67 8.52
CA VAL A 264 -3.94 24.62 9.87
C VAL A 264 -3.44 23.40 10.65
N ALA A 265 -3.45 22.21 10.05
CA ALA A 265 -2.96 20.97 10.69
C ALA A 265 -1.47 21.05 11.07
N LEU A 266 -0.67 21.76 10.26
CA LEU A 266 0.76 21.98 10.50
C LEU A 266 1.06 23.15 11.45
N GLY A 267 0.05 23.94 11.82
CA GLY A 267 0.19 25.10 12.72
C GLY A 267 0.69 26.39 12.05
N PHE A 268 0.37 26.62 10.77
CA PHE A 268 0.72 27.81 9.98
C PHE A 268 -0.45 28.77 9.71
#